data_AF-A0A9D8WWI2-F1
#
_entry.id   AF-A0A9D8WWI2-F1
#
_cell.length_a   1.000
_cell.length_b   1.000
_cell.length_c   1.000
_cell.angle_alpha   90.00
_cell.angle_beta   90.00
_cell.angle_gamma   90.00
#
_symmetry.space_group_name_H-M   'P 1'
#
loop_
_entity.id
_entity.type
_entity.pdbx_description
1 polymer ?
#
loop_
_entity_poly.entity_id
_entity_poly.type
_entity_poly.pdbx_seq_one_letter_code
_entity_poly.pdbx_strand_id
1 'polypeptide(L)'
;MEELIKRAKKIKAILTDVDGILTDGKVNFFVTPEGKIDEFKSFNTQDGIALMLCRGAGIICGIITGRRHPTTVERARNLGYKYIYQGFLTKTGPLKDILTREGLTAEEVAYIGDDITDMPLLKRVGFAATVPNALDYVKACSHYVTKRAGGDGAYREIIDFILNAQGKLAPQIEQMDRSEWKAGPKAEMEIITSQEGIA
;
A
#
# COMPACT_ATOMS: atom_id res chain seq x y z
N MET A 1 13.66 17.28 3.82
CA MET A 1 12.39 17.25 4.58
C MET A 1 11.31 18.09 3.93
N GLU A 2 11.54 19.38 3.65
CA GLU A 2 10.53 20.27 3.03
C GLU A 2 9.97 19.75 1.70
N GLU A 3 10.84 19.26 0.81
CA GLU A 3 10.45 18.67 -0.48
C GLU A 3 9.55 17.44 -0.32
N LEU A 4 9.82 16.59 0.69
CA LEU A 4 8.97 15.43 0.99
C LEU A 4 7.57 15.85 1.44
N ILE A 5 7.49 16.88 2.27
CA ILE A 5 6.21 17.45 2.72
C ILE A 5 5.44 18.02 1.51
N LYS A 6 6.12 18.73 0.59
CA LYS A 6 5.50 19.26 -0.64
C LYS A 6 4.91 18.16 -1.51
N ARG A 7 5.60 17.03 -1.65
CA ARG A 7 5.11 15.84 -2.37
C ARG A 7 3.92 15.21 -1.67
N ALA A 8 4.05 14.94 -0.37
CA ALA A 8 3.00 14.33 0.44
C ALA A 8 1.69 15.14 0.47
N LYS A 9 1.77 16.47 0.43
CA LYS A 9 0.59 17.37 0.36
C LYS A 9 -0.30 17.16 -0.87
N LYS A 10 0.24 16.64 -1.97
CA LYS A 10 -0.49 16.43 -3.24
C LYS A 10 -1.23 15.09 -3.30
N ILE A 11 -0.94 14.18 -2.37
CA ILE A 11 -1.35 12.78 -2.50
C ILE A 11 -2.85 12.60 -2.29
N LYS A 12 -3.50 12.01 -3.28
CA LYS A 12 -4.92 11.63 -3.30
C LYS A 12 -5.11 10.11 -3.33
N ALA A 13 -4.11 9.36 -3.80
CA ALA A 13 -4.13 7.91 -3.79
C ALA A 13 -2.81 7.31 -3.27
N ILE A 14 -2.89 6.24 -2.50
CA ILE A 14 -1.76 5.45 -2.01
C ILE A 14 -1.88 4.04 -2.58
N LEU A 15 -0.90 3.68 -3.41
CA LEU A 15 -0.77 2.38 -4.02
C LEU A 15 0.41 1.64 -3.37
N THR A 16 0.29 0.33 -3.20
CA THR A 16 1.32 -0.45 -2.50
C THR A 16 1.53 -1.82 -3.13
N ASP A 17 2.77 -2.30 -3.08
CA ASP A 17 3.04 -3.74 -3.12
C ASP A 17 2.55 -4.42 -1.82
N VAL A 18 2.63 -5.76 -1.78
CA VAL A 18 2.20 -6.59 -0.67
C VAL A 18 3.41 -7.21 0.03
N ASP A 19 4.21 -7.99 -0.70
CA ASP A 19 5.18 -8.90 -0.09
C ASP A 19 6.50 -8.17 0.10
N GLY A 20 6.88 -7.90 1.35
CA GLY A 20 8.03 -7.07 1.69
C GLY A 20 7.66 -5.62 2.06
N ILE A 21 6.38 -5.24 1.85
CA ILE A 21 5.79 -3.98 2.33
C ILE A 21 4.72 -4.21 3.40
N LEU A 22 3.60 -4.85 3.04
CA LEU A 22 2.51 -5.18 3.97
C LEU A 22 2.79 -6.44 4.78
N THR A 23 3.72 -7.27 4.30
CA THR A 23 4.27 -8.45 4.97
C THR A 23 5.79 -8.30 5.11
N ASP A 24 6.42 -9.22 5.83
CA ASP A 24 7.88 -9.27 5.99
C ASP A 24 8.62 -9.86 4.77
N GLY A 25 7.89 -10.10 3.67
CA GLY A 25 8.44 -10.65 2.42
C GLY A 25 8.56 -12.17 2.39
N LYS A 26 8.26 -12.87 3.49
CA LYS A 26 8.29 -14.33 3.52
C LYS A 26 7.05 -14.93 2.89
N VAL A 27 7.25 -16.06 2.21
CA VAL A 27 6.19 -16.95 1.74
C VAL A 27 6.22 -18.20 2.61
N ASN A 28 5.18 -18.42 3.42
CA ASN A 28 5.12 -19.53 4.36
C ASN A 28 4.24 -20.64 3.79
N PHE A 29 4.85 -21.80 3.54
CA PHE A 29 4.12 -22.99 3.11
C PHE A 29 3.85 -23.92 4.30
N PHE A 30 2.70 -24.57 4.28
CA PHE A 30 2.35 -25.64 5.21
C PHE A 30 1.63 -26.76 4.47
N VAL A 31 1.53 -27.92 5.11
CA VAL A 31 0.83 -29.10 4.56
C VAL A 31 -0.45 -29.31 5.36
N THR A 32 -1.60 -29.35 4.68
CA THR A 32 -2.91 -29.60 5.31
C THR A 32 -3.01 -31.07 5.77
N PRO A 33 -3.98 -31.42 6.65
CA PRO A 33 -4.21 -32.81 7.05
C PRO A 33 -4.45 -33.78 5.88
N GLU A 34 -4.97 -33.26 4.76
CA GLU A 34 -5.21 -34.00 3.52
C GLU A 34 -3.96 -34.11 2.63
N GLY A 35 -2.80 -33.62 3.08
CA GLY A 35 -1.54 -33.68 2.37
C GLY A 35 -1.35 -32.64 1.27
N LYS A 36 -2.20 -31.60 1.22
CA LYS A 36 -2.08 -30.51 0.23
C LYS A 36 -1.11 -29.43 0.72
N ILE A 37 -0.32 -28.84 -0.17
CA ILE A 37 0.48 -27.65 0.15
C ILE A 37 -0.44 -26.43 0.10
N ASP A 38 -0.37 -25.60 1.12
CA ASP A 38 -1.10 -24.34 1.22
C ASP A 38 -0.16 -23.23 1.75
N GLU A 39 -0.54 -21.96 1.60
CA GLU A 39 0.26 -20.78 1.97
C GLU A 39 -0.52 -19.87 2.94
N PHE A 40 0.19 -19.23 3.86
CA PHE A 40 -0.35 -18.09 4.60
C PHE A 40 0.59 -16.88 4.59
N LYS A 41 -0.02 -15.71 4.77
CA LYS A 41 0.67 -14.41 4.89
C LYS A 41 0.32 -13.76 6.23
N SER A 42 1.32 -13.15 6.86
CA SER A 42 1.13 -12.36 8.08
C SER A 42 1.15 -10.86 7.75
N PHE A 43 0.17 -10.13 8.27
CA PHE A 43 0.04 -8.69 8.08
C PHE A 43 0.10 -7.96 9.43
N ASN A 44 0.55 -6.70 9.40
CA ASN A 44 0.57 -5.88 10.61
C ASN A 44 -0.82 -5.30 10.93
N THR A 45 -1.17 -5.25 12.22
CA THR A 45 -2.43 -4.65 12.68
C THR A 45 -2.41 -3.13 12.62
N GLN A 46 -1.26 -2.50 12.88
CA GLN A 46 -1.10 -1.04 12.84
C GLN A 46 -1.23 -0.50 11.41
N ASP A 47 -0.75 -1.25 10.42
CA ASP A 47 -0.95 -0.95 9.00
C ASP A 47 -2.43 -1.01 8.60
N GLY A 48 -3.19 -1.93 9.22
CA GLY A 48 -4.64 -1.98 9.06
C GLY A 48 -5.35 -0.72 9.56
N ILE A 49 -4.95 -0.19 10.72
CA ILE A 49 -5.47 1.06 11.27
C ILE A 49 -5.16 2.24 10.34
N ALA A 50 -3.95 2.28 9.78
CA ALA A 50 -3.52 3.32 8.85
C ALA A 50 -4.49 3.44 7.66
N LEU A 51 -4.92 2.31 7.09
CA LEU A 51 -5.88 2.32 5.99
C LEU A 51 -7.24 2.92 6.40
N MET A 52 -7.68 2.67 7.62
CA MET A 52 -8.93 3.25 8.11
C MET A 52 -8.80 4.78 8.26
N LEU A 53 -7.61 5.29 8.62
CA LEU A 53 -7.33 6.72 8.65
C LEU A 53 -7.36 7.34 7.24
N CYS A 54 -6.86 6.62 6.22
CA CYS A 54 -6.96 7.05 4.83
C CYS A 54 -8.42 7.20 4.37
N ARG A 55 -9.30 6.26 4.77
CA ARG A 55 -10.73 6.33 4.48
C ARG A 55 -11.39 7.57 5.10
N GLY A 56 -11.07 7.89 6.36
CA GLY A 56 -11.51 9.13 7.01
C GLY A 56 -10.98 10.40 6.32
N ALA A 57 -9.82 10.31 5.69
CA ALA A 57 -9.14 11.41 4.99
C ALA A 57 -9.49 11.55 3.50
N GLY A 58 -10.35 10.67 2.96
CA GLY A 58 -10.72 10.63 1.55
C GLY A 58 -9.57 10.26 0.61
N ILE A 59 -8.58 9.50 1.10
CA ILE A 59 -7.46 9.00 0.29
C ILE A 59 -7.82 7.62 -0.26
N ILE A 60 -7.70 7.46 -1.58
CA ILE A 60 -7.91 6.18 -2.26
C ILE A 60 -6.75 5.25 -1.94
N CYS A 61 -7.02 3.99 -1.63
CA CYS A 61 -5.99 3.00 -1.40
C CYS A 61 -6.13 1.81 -2.36
N GLY A 62 -5.02 1.37 -2.93
CA GLY A 62 -4.97 0.25 -3.87
C GLY A 62 -3.73 -0.63 -3.70
N ILE A 63 -3.83 -1.87 -4.14
CA ILE A 63 -2.75 -2.87 -4.15
C ILE A 63 -2.37 -3.18 -5.60
N ILE A 64 -1.07 -3.24 -5.88
CA ILE A 64 -0.53 -3.77 -7.14
C ILE A 64 0.56 -4.78 -6.80
N THR A 65 0.28 -6.06 -7.03
CA THR A 65 1.17 -7.18 -6.71
C THR A 65 1.37 -8.12 -7.89
N GLY A 66 2.58 -8.69 -7.97
CA GLY A 66 2.91 -9.75 -8.90
C GLY A 66 2.33 -11.11 -8.51
N ARG A 67 1.99 -11.33 -7.23
CA ARG A 67 1.46 -12.61 -6.74
C ARG A 67 -0.05 -12.65 -6.77
N ARG A 68 -0.61 -13.87 -6.82
CA ARG A 68 -2.06 -14.10 -6.70
C ARG A 68 -2.31 -14.95 -5.48
N HIS A 69 -2.95 -14.38 -4.46
CA HIS A 69 -3.29 -15.15 -3.26
C HIS A 69 -4.62 -14.72 -2.64
N PRO A 70 -5.52 -15.67 -2.29
CA PRO A 70 -6.80 -15.35 -1.65
C PRO A 70 -6.67 -14.52 -0.37
N THR A 71 -5.62 -14.76 0.43
CA THR A 71 -5.37 -14.01 1.68
C THR A 71 -5.18 -12.51 1.42
N THR A 72 -4.52 -12.13 0.33
CA THR A 72 -4.33 -10.72 -0.04
C THR A 72 -5.68 -10.08 -0.39
N VAL A 73 -6.51 -10.76 -1.19
CA VAL A 73 -7.86 -10.29 -1.55
C VAL A 73 -8.73 -10.12 -0.30
N GLU A 74 -8.71 -11.10 0.60
CA GLU A 74 -9.50 -11.07 1.83
C GLU A 74 -9.03 -9.97 2.78
N ARG A 75 -7.72 -9.78 2.93
CA ARG A 75 -7.16 -8.67 3.71
C ARG A 75 -7.58 -7.32 3.11
N ALA A 76 -7.51 -7.19 1.79
CA ALA A 76 -7.89 -5.96 1.09
C ALA A 76 -9.37 -5.61 1.31
N ARG A 77 -10.26 -6.60 1.20
CA ARG A 77 -11.71 -6.48 1.45
C ARG A 77 -12.00 -6.09 2.90
N ASN A 78 -11.30 -6.71 3.85
CA ASN A 78 -11.50 -6.45 5.27
C ASN A 78 -11.15 -5.02 5.66
N LEU A 79 -10.09 -4.46 5.09
CA LEU A 79 -9.66 -3.10 5.40
C LEU A 79 -10.37 -2.04 4.53
N GLY A 80 -10.86 -2.42 3.35
CA GLY A 80 -11.61 -1.54 2.44
C GLY A 80 -10.73 -0.83 1.41
N TYR A 81 -9.77 -1.55 0.83
CA TYR A 81 -9.08 -1.07 -0.37
C TYR A 81 -10.06 -0.94 -1.53
N LYS A 82 -9.86 0.07 -2.39
CA LYS A 82 -10.68 0.25 -3.60
C LYS A 82 -10.20 -0.65 -4.74
N TYR A 83 -8.89 -0.83 -4.88
CA TYR A 83 -8.29 -1.56 -5.98
C TYR A 83 -7.39 -2.70 -5.50
N ILE A 84 -7.46 -3.84 -6.18
CA ILE A 84 -6.43 -4.87 -6.15
C ILE A 84 -6.13 -5.34 -7.57
N TYR A 85 -4.90 -5.06 -8.02
CA TYR A 85 -4.31 -5.60 -9.23
C TYR A 85 -3.35 -6.71 -8.82
N GLN A 86 -3.68 -7.95 -9.18
CA GLN A 86 -2.90 -9.13 -8.81
C GLN A 86 -2.43 -9.91 -10.04
N GLY A 87 -1.26 -10.55 -9.94
CA GLY A 87 -0.66 -11.24 -11.07
C GLY A 87 -0.02 -10.31 -12.10
N PHE A 88 0.33 -9.08 -11.73
CA PHE A 88 0.99 -8.11 -12.62
C PHE A 88 2.47 -7.96 -12.25
N LEU A 89 3.36 -8.58 -13.04
CA LEU A 89 4.80 -8.40 -12.87
C LEU A 89 5.24 -7.02 -13.37
N THR A 90 4.70 -6.57 -14.51
CA THR A 90 4.88 -5.21 -15.00
C THR A 90 3.76 -4.31 -14.47
N LYS A 91 4.09 -3.50 -13.46
CA LYS A 91 3.09 -2.72 -12.71
C LYS A 91 2.63 -1.41 -13.39
N THR A 92 3.24 -1.05 -14.53
CA THR A 92 2.98 0.24 -15.22
C THR A 92 1.59 0.32 -15.84
N GLY A 93 1.07 -0.81 -16.34
CA GLY A 93 -0.31 -0.93 -16.83
C GLY A 93 -1.34 -0.67 -15.73
N PRO A 94 -1.29 -1.39 -14.60
CA PRO A 94 -2.12 -1.10 -13.42
C PRO A 94 -2.10 0.36 -12.98
N LEU A 95 -0.91 0.98 -12.88
CA LEU A 95 -0.82 2.40 -12.53
C LEU A 95 -1.60 3.28 -13.52
N LYS A 96 -1.40 3.08 -14.83
CA LYS A 96 -2.09 3.88 -15.87
C LYS A 96 -3.61 3.74 -15.82
N ASP A 97 -4.10 2.53 -15.57
CA ASP A 97 -5.53 2.26 -15.45
C ASP A 97 -6.13 3.01 -14.24
N ILE A 98 -5.51 2.91 -13.07
CA ILE A 98 -5.94 3.62 -11.85
C ILE A 98 -5.93 5.14 -12.07
N LEU A 99 -4.87 5.69 -12.66
CA LEU A 99 -4.79 7.13 -12.96
C LEU A 99 -5.95 7.58 -13.85
N THR A 100 -6.30 6.77 -14.85
CA THR A 100 -7.40 7.06 -15.78
C THR A 100 -8.76 6.99 -15.08
N ARG A 101 -9.01 5.94 -14.30
CA ARG A 101 -10.26 5.71 -13.56
C ARG A 101 -10.55 6.79 -12.54
N GLU A 102 -9.51 7.25 -11.83
CA GLU A 102 -9.65 8.25 -10.77
C GLU A 102 -9.46 9.70 -11.27
N GLY A 103 -9.12 9.90 -12.55
CA GLY A 103 -8.79 11.21 -13.08
C GLY A 103 -7.60 11.86 -12.36
N LEU A 104 -6.61 11.06 -11.99
CA LEU A 104 -5.42 11.48 -11.24
C LEU A 104 -4.20 11.63 -12.14
N THR A 105 -3.28 12.48 -11.71
CA THR A 105 -1.91 12.57 -12.24
C THR A 105 -0.97 11.69 -11.42
N ALA A 106 0.18 11.32 -11.98
CA ALA A 106 1.16 10.51 -11.24
C ALA A 106 1.70 11.24 -10.00
N GLU A 107 1.75 12.57 -10.06
CA GLU A 107 2.16 13.47 -8.97
C GLU A 107 1.20 13.44 -7.77
N GLU A 108 -0.03 12.99 -7.95
CA GLU A 108 -1.06 12.84 -6.91
C GLU A 108 -1.09 11.43 -6.31
N VAL A 109 -0.19 10.55 -6.74
CA VAL A 109 -0.09 9.16 -6.27
C VAL A 109 1.16 8.98 -5.42
N ALA A 110 1.00 8.26 -4.32
CA ALA A 110 2.10 7.64 -3.60
C ALA A 110 2.20 6.16 -3.98
N TYR A 111 3.42 5.66 -4.17
CA TYR A 111 3.68 4.23 -4.37
C TYR A 111 4.69 3.73 -3.34
N ILE A 112 4.41 2.57 -2.77
CA ILE A 112 5.24 1.91 -1.76
C ILE A 112 5.63 0.53 -2.28
N GLY A 113 6.93 0.27 -2.44
CA GLY A 113 7.47 -0.98 -2.97
C GLY A 113 8.90 -1.22 -2.51
N ASP A 114 9.38 -2.46 -2.59
CA ASP A 114 10.66 -2.91 -2.02
C ASP A 114 11.59 -3.64 -3.00
N ASP A 115 11.12 -4.00 -4.20
CA ASP A 115 11.91 -4.78 -5.16
C ASP A 115 11.97 -4.17 -6.59
N ILE A 116 12.74 -4.80 -7.49
CA ILE A 116 12.97 -4.36 -8.87
C ILE A 116 11.68 -4.13 -9.66
N THR A 117 10.63 -4.90 -9.38
CA THR A 117 9.34 -4.80 -10.07
C THR A 117 8.63 -3.48 -9.78
N ASP A 118 9.03 -2.80 -8.70
CA ASP A 118 8.46 -1.55 -8.22
C ASP A 118 9.16 -0.32 -8.75
N MET A 119 10.44 -0.45 -9.14
CA MET A 119 11.26 0.67 -9.64
C MET A 119 10.57 1.48 -10.74
N PRO A 120 9.85 0.89 -11.72
CA PRO A 120 9.15 1.67 -12.73
C PRO A 120 8.05 2.58 -12.15
N LEU A 121 7.41 2.20 -11.04
CA LEU A 121 6.38 3.00 -10.38
C LEU A 121 7.02 4.04 -9.46
N LEU A 122 8.01 3.63 -8.66
CA LEU A 122 8.77 4.51 -7.78
C LEU A 122 9.36 5.70 -8.55
N LYS A 123 9.86 5.49 -9.77
CA LYS A 123 10.40 6.57 -10.61
C LYS A 123 9.36 7.52 -11.22
N ARG A 124 8.06 7.19 -11.17
CA ARG A 124 7.00 7.95 -11.85
C ARG A 124 6.08 8.72 -10.91
N VAL A 125 5.82 8.20 -9.71
CA VAL A 125 4.82 8.76 -8.81
C VAL A 125 5.32 9.99 -8.04
N GLY A 126 4.40 10.84 -7.58
CA GLY A 126 4.71 12.06 -6.83
C GLY A 126 5.41 11.78 -5.50
N PHE A 127 5.04 10.68 -4.83
CA PHE A 127 5.63 10.25 -3.58
C PHE A 127 6.00 8.75 -3.61
N ALA A 128 7.22 8.46 -4.02
CA ALA A 128 7.82 7.13 -3.91
C ALA A 128 8.39 6.88 -2.52
N ALA A 129 7.99 5.77 -1.90
CA ALA A 129 8.50 5.32 -0.61
C ALA A 129 8.90 3.85 -0.63
N THR A 130 9.83 3.49 0.24
CA THR A 130 10.28 2.11 0.44
C THR A 130 10.67 1.86 1.89
N VAL A 131 11.18 0.66 2.17
CA VAL A 131 11.49 0.13 3.50
C VAL A 131 12.98 -0.19 3.67
N PRO A 132 13.50 -0.28 4.91
CA PRO A 132 14.89 -0.65 5.18
C PRO A 132 15.31 -2.00 4.57
N ASN A 133 14.39 -2.97 4.50
CA ASN A 133 14.63 -4.30 3.94
C ASN A 133 14.64 -4.33 2.40
N ALA A 134 14.35 -3.22 1.72
CA ALA A 134 14.45 -3.12 0.27
C ALA A 134 15.91 -3.12 -0.20
N LEU A 135 16.13 -3.45 -1.48
CA LEU A 135 17.45 -3.43 -2.11
C LEU A 135 17.92 -1.98 -2.32
N ASP A 136 19.23 -1.73 -2.25
CA ASP A 136 19.76 -0.36 -2.24
C ASP A 136 19.43 0.44 -3.51
N TYR A 137 19.37 -0.22 -4.66
CA TYR A 137 18.95 0.42 -5.90
C TYR A 137 17.45 0.76 -5.94
N VAL A 138 16.61 0.09 -5.13
CA VAL A 138 15.19 0.45 -4.94
C VAL A 138 15.09 1.66 -4.01
N LYS A 139 15.89 1.69 -2.94
CA LYS A 139 16.03 2.86 -2.07
C LYS A 139 16.47 4.09 -2.85
N ALA A 140 17.42 3.94 -3.77
CA ALA A 140 17.87 5.03 -4.64
C ALA A 140 16.78 5.59 -5.58
N CYS A 141 15.71 4.82 -5.83
CA CYS A 141 14.55 5.27 -6.62
C CYS A 141 13.45 5.90 -5.77
N SER A 142 13.60 5.93 -4.44
CA SER A 142 12.57 6.35 -3.51
C SER A 142 12.88 7.72 -2.92
N HIS A 143 11.85 8.54 -2.69
CA HIS A 143 12.02 9.82 -2.01
C HIS A 143 12.12 9.61 -0.49
N TYR A 144 11.39 8.62 0.03
CA TYR A 144 11.32 8.32 1.45
C TYR A 144 11.68 6.85 1.72
N VAL A 145 12.53 6.61 2.71
CA VAL A 145 12.80 5.28 3.25
C VAL A 145 12.30 5.29 4.69
N THR A 146 11.42 4.36 5.04
CA THR A 146 10.88 4.27 6.41
C THR A 146 11.95 3.91 7.42
N LYS A 147 11.68 4.17 8.69
CA LYS A 147 12.47 3.59 9.79
C LYS A 147 12.03 2.17 10.11
N ARG A 148 10.73 1.89 9.99
CA ARG A 148 10.13 0.58 10.23
C ARG A 148 10.24 -0.33 9.01
N ALA A 149 10.35 -1.63 9.22
CA ALA A 149 10.43 -2.63 8.15
C ALA A 149 9.05 -3.00 7.58
N GLY A 150 9.06 -3.61 6.39
CA GLY A 150 7.87 -4.23 5.80
C GLY A 150 7.24 -5.26 6.74
N GLY A 151 5.91 -5.28 6.83
CA GLY A 151 5.16 -6.14 7.77
C GLY A 151 5.28 -5.73 9.24
N ASP A 152 6.07 -4.69 9.55
CA ASP A 152 6.26 -4.18 10.90
C ASP A 152 5.91 -2.68 11.01
N GLY A 153 4.83 -2.24 10.36
CA GLY A 153 4.29 -0.89 10.55
C GLY A 153 4.89 0.17 9.61
N ALA A 154 5.64 -0.22 8.58
CA ALA A 154 6.14 0.72 7.57
C ALA A 154 5.01 1.45 6.82
N TYR A 155 3.93 0.73 6.47
CA TYR A 155 2.79 1.31 5.77
C TYR A 155 2.10 2.36 6.65
N ARG A 156 1.96 2.07 7.95
CA ARG A 156 1.49 3.01 8.97
C ARG A 156 2.37 4.26 9.05
N GLU A 157 3.69 4.10 9.08
CA GLU A 157 4.63 5.23 9.13
C GLU A 157 4.44 6.17 7.93
N ILE A 158 4.32 5.61 6.73
CA ILE A 158 4.14 6.39 5.50
C ILE A 158 2.79 7.12 5.49
N ILE A 159 1.71 6.43 5.86
CA ILE A 159 0.38 7.05 5.92
C ILE A 159 0.34 8.18 6.94
N ASP A 160 0.89 7.98 8.15
CA ASP A 160 0.93 9.04 9.16
C ASP A 160 1.73 10.23 8.65
N PHE A 161 2.86 10.01 7.96
CA PHE A 161 3.62 11.09 7.35
C PHE A 161 2.78 11.88 6.33
N ILE A 162 2.08 11.19 5.43
CA ILE A 162 1.25 11.83 4.39
C ILE A 162 0.09 12.60 5.03
N LEU A 163 -0.66 11.98 5.94
CA LEU A 163 -1.79 12.60 6.61
C LEU A 163 -1.36 13.79 7.46
N ASN A 164 -0.23 13.70 8.15
CA ASN A 164 0.32 14.81 8.91
C ASN A 164 0.74 15.96 8.00
N ALA A 165 1.43 15.69 6.89
CA ALA A 165 1.78 16.71 5.90
C ALA A 165 0.55 17.43 5.31
N GLN A 166 -0.58 16.74 5.21
CA GLN A 166 -1.86 17.27 4.76
C GLN A 166 -2.71 17.91 5.89
N GLY A 167 -2.26 17.89 7.15
CA GLY A 167 -3.03 18.38 8.30
C GLY A 167 -4.27 17.55 8.64
N LYS A 168 -4.34 16.29 8.15
CA LYS A 168 -5.49 15.39 8.31
C LYS A 168 -5.33 14.35 9.43
N LEU A 169 -4.12 14.21 9.99
CA LEU A 169 -3.86 13.23 11.05
C LEU A 169 -4.37 13.70 12.42
N ALA A 170 -3.98 14.90 12.84
CA ALA A 170 -4.34 15.44 14.17
C ALA A 170 -5.86 15.46 14.43
N PRO A 171 -6.73 15.92 13.49
CA PRO A 171 -8.18 15.88 13.71
C PRO A 171 -8.74 14.47 13.94
N GLN A 172 -8.14 13.44 13.31
CA GLN A 172 -8.57 12.06 13.51
C GLN A 172 -8.13 11.51 14.86
N ILE A 173 -6.91 11.83 15.30
CA ILE A 173 -6.42 11.48 16.64
C ILE A 173 -7.30 12.12 17.71
N GLU A 174 -7.65 13.39 17.56
CA GLU A 174 -8.55 14.10 18.49
C GLU A 174 -9.95 13.45 18.55
N GLN A 175 -10.50 13.01 17.41
CA GLN A 175 -11.77 12.26 17.40
C GLN A 175 -11.64 10.91 18.10
N MET A 176 -10.51 10.21 17.95
CA MET A 176 -10.26 8.94 18.63
C MET A 176 -10.13 9.12 20.14
N ASP A 177 -9.42 10.15 20.58
CA ASP A 177 -9.25 10.51 22.00
C ASP A 177 -10.60 10.78 22.67
N ARG A 178 -11.51 11.45 21.95
CA ARG A 178 -12.90 11.66 22.40
C ARG A 178 -13.83 10.44 22.22
N SER A 179 -13.33 9.32 21.68
CA SER A 179 -14.15 8.13 21.34
C SER A 179 -15.28 8.42 20.33
N GLU A 180 -15.10 9.41 19.47
CA GLU A 180 -16.08 9.87 18.47
C GLU A 180 -15.72 9.43 17.04
N TRP A 181 -14.54 8.85 16.86
CA TRP A 181 -14.04 8.52 15.53
C TRP A 181 -14.91 7.50 14.82
N LYS A 182 -15.23 7.80 13.56
CA LYS A 182 -15.94 6.90 12.65
C LYS A 182 -15.04 6.62 11.47
N ALA A 183 -14.79 5.34 11.21
CA ALA A 183 -14.17 4.94 9.97
C ALA A 183 -15.05 5.43 8.81
N GLY A 184 -14.48 6.20 7.87
CA GLY A 184 -15.18 6.57 6.62
C GLY A 184 -15.66 5.32 5.88
N PRO A 185 -16.62 5.42 4.93
CA PRO A 185 -17.18 4.23 4.26
C PRO A 185 -16.09 3.37 3.58
N LYS A 186 -16.36 2.07 3.40
CA LYS A 186 -15.52 1.22 2.53
C LYS A 186 -15.84 1.57 1.08
N ALA A 187 -14.82 1.65 0.24
CA ALA A 187 -15.02 1.70 -1.19
C ALA A 187 -15.57 0.35 -1.69
N GLU A 188 -16.31 0.38 -2.80
CA GLU A 188 -16.56 -0.83 -3.57
C GLU A 188 -15.24 -1.33 -4.15
N MET A 189 -14.86 -2.55 -3.80
CA MET A 189 -13.53 -3.09 -4.15
C MET A 189 -13.56 -3.74 -5.53
N GLU A 190 -12.66 -3.31 -6.40
CA GLU A 190 -12.44 -3.88 -7.72
C GLU A 190 -11.21 -4.80 -7.73
N ILE A 191 -11.37 -6.02 -8.26
CA ILE A 191 -10.31 -7.02 -8.39
C ILE A 191 -9.96 -7.20 -9.88
N ILE A 192 -8.73 -6.86 -10.25
CA ILE A 192 -8.21 -7.04 -11.60
C ILE A 192 -7.09 -8.08 -11.53
N THR A 193 -7.17 -9.12 -12.36
CA THR A 193 -6.21 -10.24 -12.35
C THR A 193 -5.53 -10.40 -13.70
N SER A 194 -4.21 -10.58 -13.70
CA SER A 194 -3.42 -10.98 -14.86
C SER A 194 -2.80 -12.38 -14.66
N GLN A 195 -2.37 -13.00 -15.74
CA GLN A 195 -1.63 -14.28 -15.72
C GLN A 195 -0.10 -14.09 -15.83
N GLU A 196 0.39 -12.85 -15.95
CA GLU A 196 1.83 -12.56 -16.11
C GLU A 196 2.66 -12.84 -14.85
N GLY A 197 2.02 -12.77 -13.68
CA GLY A 197 2.67 -12.85 -12.38
C GLY A 197 2.92 -14.28 -11.88
N ILE A 198 3.77 -14.37 -10.86
CA ILE A 198 4.17 -15.63 -10.22
C ILE A 198 3.05 -16.04 -9.26
N ALA A 199 2.66 -17.33 -9.26
CA ALA A 199 1.69 -17.85 -8.30
C ALA A 199 2.20 -17.71 -6.86
#